data_AF-A0A924VQG7-F1
#
_entry.id   AF-A0A924VQG7-F1
#
_cell.length_a   1.000
_cell.length_b   1.000
_cell.length_c   1.000
_cell.angle_alpha   90.00
_cell.angle_beta   90.00
_cell.angle_gamma   90.00
#
_symmetry.space_group_name_H-M   'P 1'
#
loop_
_entity.id
_entity.type
_entity.pdbx_description
1 polymer ?
#
loop_
_entity_poly.entity_id
_entity_poly.type
_entity_poly.pdbx_seq_one_letter_code
_entity_poly.pdbx_strand_id
1 'polypeptide(L)'
;MGAAYDDAAAETVMGLYKNEAVANNSPVRTGPLETLSDVEELTLDWVDWYNNRRLHSFLGNMPPEEYELNYDAEKRPVEKRNRQQNGGMKTRMIQS
;
A
#
# COMPACT_ATOMS: atom_id res chain seq x y z
N MET A 1 5.35 6.02 19.38
CA MET A 1 4.13 5.21 19.13
C MET A 1 3.95 5.00 17.62
N GLY A 2 4.97 4.47 16.94
CA GLY A 2 4.95 4.23 15.48
C GLY A 2 5.56 2.88 15.12
N ALA A 3 6.67 2.53 15.80
CA ALA A 3 7.33 1.23 15.62
C ALA A 3 6.42 0.01 15.79
N ALA A 4 5.53 -0.02 16.79
CA ALA A 4 4.65 -1.18 17.01
C ALA A 4 3.54 -1.33 15.96
N TYR A 5 3.14 -0.23 15.29
CA TYR A 5 2.13 -0.28 14.23
C TYR A 5 2.76 -0.73 12.92
N ASP A 6 3.94 -0.18 12.59
CA ASP A 6 4.71 -0.58 11.41
C ASP A 6 5.17 -2.04 11.51
N ASP A 7 5.53 -2.50 12.72
CA ASP A 7 5.90 -3.89 13.00
C ASP A 7 4.71 -4.84 12.81
N ALA A 8 3.54 -4.54 13.38
CA ALA A 8 2.35 -5.37 13.19
C ALA A 8 1.87 -5.43 11.72
N ALA A 9 2.01 -4.32 10.97
CA ALA A 9 1.72 -4.27 9.54
C ALA A 9 2.73 -5.12 8.75
N ALA A 10 4.02 -5.00 9.05
CA ALA A 10 5.07 -5.81 8.43
C ALA A 10 4.89 -7.30 8.75
N GLU A 11 4.58 -7.66 10.00
CA GLU A 11 4.31 -9.04 10.40
C GLU A 11 3.10 -9.63 9.66
N THR A 12 2.06 -8.83 9.45
CA THR A 12 0.87 -9.24 8.67
C THR A 12 1.23 -9.51 7.21
N VAL A 13 1.99 -8.59 6.58
CA VAL A 13 2.47 -8.77 5.20
C VAL A 13 3.38 -9.99 5.07
N MET A 14 4.27 -10.21 6.05
CA MET A 14 5.13 -11.39 6.10
C MET A 14 4.35 -12.69 6.29
N GLY A 15 3.27 -12.68 7.07
CA GLY A 15 2.36 -13.81 7.22
C GLY A 15 1.62 -14.13 5.92
N LEU A 16 1.16 -13.09 5.20
CA LEU A 16 0.53 -13.23 3.89
C LEU A 16 1.50 -13.77 2.84
N TYR A 17 2.73 -13.26 2.80
CA TYR A 17 3.76 -13.75 1.88
C TYR A 17 3.99 -15.26 2.03
N LYS A 18 4.14 -15.76 3.27
CA LYS A 18 4.32 -17.20 3.52
C LYS A 18 3.11 -18.03 3.09
N ASN A 19 1.90 -17.53 3.30
CA ASN A 19 0.66 -18.25 2.96
C ASN A 19 0.31 -18.20 1.48
N GLU A 20 0.62 -17.11 0.79
CA GLU A 20 0.17 -16.88 -0.59
C GLU A 20 1.28 -17.07 -1.62
N ALA A 21 2.53 -16.71 -1.31
CA ALA A 21 3.66 -16.90 -2.22
C ALA A 21 4.23 -18.32 -2.10
N VAL A 22 4.55 -18.75 -0.88
CA VAL A 22 5.35 -19.97 -0.64
C VAL A 22 4.48 -21.24 -0.60
N ALA A 23 3.20 -21.13 -0.25
CA ALA A 23 2.30 -22.29 -0.16
C ALA A 23 2.20 -23.05 -1.50
N ASN A 24 1.93 -24.35 -1.42
CA ASN A 24 1.86 -25.22 -2.61
C ASN A 24 0.70 -24.86 -3.56
N ASN A 25 -0.33 -24.16 -3.08
CA ASN A 25 -1.46 -23.71 -3.88
C ASN A 25 -1.36 -22.22 -4.22
N SER A 26 -0.13 -21.69 -4.22
CA SER A 26 0.16 -20.31 -4.56
C SER A 26 -0.22 -20.01 -6.01
N PRO A 27 -0.85 -18.85 -6.28
CA PRO A 27 -1.20 -18.43 -7.64
C PRO A 27 0.02 -17.97 -8.45
N VAL A 28 1.17 -17.76 -7.81
CA VAL A 28 2.39 -17.23 -8.43
C VAL A 28 3.56 -18.22 -8.41
N ARG A 29 3.48 -19.30 -7.62
CA ARG A 29 4.53 -20.31 -7.54
C ARG A 29 4.41 -21.30 -8.69
N THR A 30 5.46 -21.40 -9.50
CA THR A 30 5.52 -22.23 -10.71
C THR A 30 6.22 -23.58 -10.49
N GLY A 31 6.93 -23.77 -9.37
CA GLY A 31 7.67 -25.01 -9.08
C GLY A 31 8.30 -25.11 -7.69
N PRO A 32 9.15 -26.13 -7.46
CA PRO A 32 10.00 -26.22 -6.27
C PRO A 32 10.89 -24.97 -6.12
N LEU A 33 11.19 -24.58 -4.87
CA LEU A 33 12.12 -23.50 -4.57
C LEU A 33 13.44 -24.15 -4.14
N GLU A 34 14.39 -24.30 -5.06
CA GLU A 34 15.63 -25.06 -4.82
C GLU A 34 16.84 -24.13 -4.68
N THR A 35 16.75 -22.94 -5.25
CA THR A 35 17.81 -21.94 -5.31
C THR A 35 17.36 -20.60 -4.74
N LEU A 36 18.33 -19.72 -4.44
CA LEU A 36 18.05 -18.34 -4.06
C LEU A 36 17.31 -17.60 -5.18
N SER A 37 17.67 -17.87 -6.44
CA SER A 37 17.04 -17.25 -7.61
C SER A 37 15.55 -17.57 -7.70
N ASP A 38 15.14 -18.80 -7.36
CA ASP A 38 13.73 -19.19 -7.36
C ASP A 38 12.93 -18.40 -6.32
N VAL A 39 13.56 -18.11 -5.18
CA VAL A 39 12.93 -17.31 -4.11
C VAL A 39 12.85 -15.84 -4.52
N GLU A 40 13.88 -15.31 -5.17
CA GLU A 40 13.89 -13.92 -5.66
C GLU A 40 12.82 -13.72 -6.74
N GLU A 41 12.74 -14.61 -7.73
CA GLU A 41 11.72 -14.58 -8.78
C GLU A 41 10.31 -14.71 -8.19
N LEU A 42 10.09 -15.68 -7.29
CA LEU A 42 8.82 -15.83 -6.58
C LEU A 42 8.44 -14.56 -5.81
N THR A 43 9.41 -13.90 -5.18
CA THR A 43 9.16 -12.67 -4.43
C THR A 43 8.71 -11.55 -5.36
N LEU A 44 9.39 -11.38 -6.50
CA LEU A 44 9.02 -10.36 -7.50
C LEU A 44 7.63 -10.62 -8.08
N ASP A 45 7.34 -11.85 -8.45
CA ASP A 45 6.05 -12.24 -9.01
C ASP A 45 4.92 -12.10 -7.99
N TRP A 46 5.18 -12.45 -6.72
CA TRP A 46 4.21 -12.24 -5.65
C TRP A 46 3.94 -10.75 -5.41
N VAL A 47 4.96 -9.89 -5.45
CA VAL A 47 4.78 -8.44 -5.30
C VAL A 47 3.96 -7.85 -6.46
N ASP A 48 4.23 -8.25 -7.71
CA ASP A 48 3.42 -7.82 -8.86
C ASP A 48 1.97 -8.28 -8.71
N TRP A 49 1.76 -9.56 -8.39
CA TRP A 49 0.42 -10.11 -8.21
C TRP A 49 -0.31 -9.44 -7.05
N TYR A 50 0.33 -9.24 -5.90
CA TYR A 50 -0.28 -8.65 -4.71
C TYR A 50 -0.74 -7.20 -4.96
N ASN A 51 0.09 -6.40 -5.62
CA ASN A 51 -0.21 -4.98 -5.86
C ASN A 51 -1.17 -4.75 -7.04
N ASN A 52 -1.03 -5.52 -8.12
CA ASN A 52 -1.67 -5.21 -9.39
C ASN A 52 -2.84 -6.13 -9.75
N ARG A 53 -2.91 -7.34 -9.15
CA ARG A 53 -3.84 -8.40 -9.60
C ARG A 53 -4.68 -9.01 -8.48
N ARG A 54 -4.24 -8.91 -7.22
CA ARG A 54 -4.94 -9.48 -6.07
C ARG A 54 -6.19 -8.66 -5.77
N LEU A 55 -7.36 -9.21 -6.13
CA LEU A 55 -8.64 -8.61 -5.82
C LEU A 55 -8.89 -8.67 -4.31
N HIS A 56 -8.87 -7.51 -3.65
CA HIS A 56 -9.20 -7.43 -2.24
C HIS A 56 -10.71 -7.19 -2.13
N SER A 57 -11.46 -8.21 -1.69
CA SER A 57 -12.90 -8.12 -1.48
C SER A 57 -13.28 -7.04 -0.44
N PHE A 58 -12.37 -6.72 0.49
CA PHE A 58 -12.51 -5.60 1.42
C PHE A 58 -12.41 -4.20 0.75
N LEU A 59 -11.69 -4.10 -0.38
CA LEU A 59 -11.52 -2.86 -1.17
C LEU A 59 -12.52 -2.76 -2.33
N GLY A 60 -13.58 -3.58 -2.34
CA GLY A 60 -14.58 -3.58 -3.41
C GLY A 60 -14.11 -4.28 -4.70
N ASN A 61 -13.22 -5.28 -4.60
CA ASN A 61 -12.55 -5.95 -5.72
C ASN A 61 -11.62 -5.03 -6.52
N MET A 62 -10.96 -4.10 -5.83
CA MET A 62 -9.97 -3.22 -6.41
C MET A 62 -8.57 -3.66 -6.00
N PRO A 63 -7.56 -3.61 -6.90
CA PRO A 63 -6.17 -3.82 -6.53
C PRO A 63 -5.69 -2.78 -5.49
N PRO A 64 -4.77 -3.13 -4.58
CA PRO A 64 -4.23 -2.19 -3.58
C PRO A 64 -3.64 -0.91 -4.18
N GLU A 65 -2.93 -1.00 -5.31
CA GLU A 65 -2.34 0.17 -5.96
C GLU A 65 -3.42 1.20 -6.33
N GLU A 66 -4.51 0.75 -6.93
CA GLU A 66 -5.62 1.62 -7.34
C GLU A 66 -6.33 2.22 -6.11
N TYR A 67 -6.46 1.46 -5.02
CA TYR A 67 -7.01 1.97 -3.76
C TYR A 67 -6.14 3.05 -3.13
N GLU A 68 -4.82 2.85 -3.06
CA GLU A 68 -3.88 3.84 -2.52
C GLU A 68 -3.88 5.13 -3.34
N LEU A 69 -3.87 5.01 -4.67
CA LEU A 69 -3.96 6.17 -5.58
C LEU A 69 -5.23 6.99 -5.33
N ASN A 70 -6.38 6.33 -5.12
CA ASN A 70 -7.64 7.00 -4.83
C ASN A 70 -7.63 7.65 -3.44
N TYR A 71 -7.12 6.95 -2.42
CA TYR A 71 -7.02 7.47 -1.06
C TYR A 71 -6.09 8.70 -0.96
N ASP A 72 -4.95 8.69 -1.64
CA ASP A 72 -4.01 9.81 -1.68
C ASP A 72 -4.59 11.00 -2.46
N ALA A 73 -5.37 10.74 -3.52
CA ALA A 73 -6.14 11.77 -4.22
C ALA A 73 -7.22 12.43 -3.34
N GLU A 74 -7.88 11.67 -2.46
CA GLU A 74 -8.88 12.16 -1.51
C GLU A 74 -8.29 12.97 -0.35
N LYS A 75 -7.04 12.71 0.04
CA LYS A 75 -6.33 13.48 1.09
C LYS A 75 -5.73 14.81 0.60
N ARG A 76 -5.35 14.89 -0.67
CA ARG A 76 -4.76 16.10 -1.30
C ARG A 76 -5.65 17.36 -1.41
N PRO A 77 -7.00 17.35 -1.35
CA PRO A 77 -7.80 18.57 -1.44
C PRO A 77 -7.95 19.31 -0.10
N VAL A 78 -7.73 18.65 1.04
CA VAL A 78 -7.92 19.27 2.36
C VAL A 78 -6.72 20.14 2.75
N GLU A 79 -5.50 19.67 2.44
CA GLU A 79 -4.27 20.37 2.84
C GLU A 79 -4.01 21.65 2.01
N LYS A 80 -4.35 21.62 0.72
CA LYS A 80 -4.24 22.83 -0.13
C LYS A 80 -5.28 23.90 0.21
N ARG A 81 -6.49 23.52 0.60
CA ARG A 81 -7.54 24.48 1.03
C ARG A 81 -7.21 25.15 2.36
N ASN A 82 -6.66 24.42 3.32
CA ASN A 82 -6.28 24.99 4.63
C ASN A 82 -5.08 25.93 4.53
N ARG A 83 -4.12 25.65 3.63
CA ARG A 83 -3.00 26.56 3.37
C ARG A 83 -3.44 27.87 2.67
N GLN A 84 -4.41 27.79 1.77
CA GLN A 84 -4.93 28.96 1.05
C GLN A 84 -5.83 29.85 1.93
N GLN A 85 -6.65 29.25 2.83
CA GLN A 85 -7.51 30.02 3.75
C GLN A 85 -6.72 30.71 4.87
N ASN A 86 -5.69 30.06 5.45
CA ASN A 86 -4.86 30.66 6.49
C ASN A 86 -3.88 31.73 5.97
N GLY A 87 -3.55 31.71 4.67
CA GLY A 87 -2.76 32.77 4.03
C GLY A 87 -3.56 34.05 3.74
N GLY A 88 -4.88 33.94 3.53
CA GLY A 88 -5.76 35.08 3.24
C GLY A 88 -6.29 35.83 4.46
N MET A 89 -6.37 35.17 5.62
CA MET A 89 -6.85 35.80 6.86
C MET A 89 -5.80 36.66 7.57
N LYS A 90 -4.49 36.42 7.37
CA LYS A 90 -3.44 37.24 8.00
C LYS A 90 -3.21 38.60 7.33
N THR A 91 -3.64 38.79 6.09
CA THR A 91 -3.35 40.02 5.33
C THR A 91 -4.41 41.12 5.50
N ARG A 92 -5.48 40.88 6.25
CA ARG A 92 -6.56 41.87 6.47
C ARG A 92 -6.64 42.49 7.86
N MET A 93 -5.58 42.35 8.68
CA MET A 93 -5.48 42.99 10.01
C MET A 93 -4.24 43.88 10.17
N ILE A 94 -3.78 44.51 9.07
CA ILE A 94 -2.71 45.52 9.11
C ILE A 94 -3.01 46.69 8.18
N GLN A 95 -4.26 47.17 8.12
CA GLN A 95 -4.57 48.52 7.62
C GLN A 95 -5.83 49.06 8.32
N SER A 96 -5.64 49.79 9.41
CA SER A 96 -6.48 50.89 9.90
C SER A 96 -5.67 51.70 10.90
#